data_AF-A0A822BE36-F1
#
_entry.id   AF-A0A822BE36-F1
#
_cell.length_a   1.000
_cell.length_b   1.000
_cell.length_c   1.000
_cell.angle_alpha   90.00
_cell.angle_beta   90.00
_cell.angle_gamma   90.00
#
_symmetry.space_group_name_H-M   'P 1'
#
loop_
_entity.id
_entity.type
_entity.pdbx_description
1 polymer ?
#
loop_
_entity_poly.entity_id
_entity_poly.type
_entity_poly.pdbx_seq_one_letter_code
_entity_poly.pdbx_strand_id
1 'polypeptide(L)'
;MGAQYSSLNDLKSNEYLSRFISEESISINDPFWNQFLSFRIQSPFTTTHSKLLDEACLTYLQQFALNNPKTNNYGTLIEIFNRLANVIRDEYNNHIIIYQTYNALLILRLITKFFIEIDSEQNLYSYFLSEDISSERISLMTIFVDTLFRTTIMLP
;
A
#
# COMPACT_ATOMS: atom_id res chain seq x y z
N MET A 1 22.36 -11.09 -5.32
CA MET A 1 22.26 -10.35 -4.05
C MET A 1 20.88 -10.65 -3.48
N GLY A 2 20.83 -11.43 -2.41
CA GLY A 2 19.65 -12.15 -1.97
C GLY A 2 18.68 -11.27 -1.19
N ALA A 3 17.42 -11.23 -1.64
CA ALA A 3 16.31 -10.67 -0.90
C ALA A 3 16.22 -11.41 0.45
N GLN A 4 16.65 -10.75 1.52
CA GLN A 4 16.53 -11.28 2.87
C GLN A 4 15.06 -11.35 3.25
N TYR A 5 14.68 -12.53 3.70
CA TYR A 5 13.43 -12.83 4.36
C TYR A 5 13.26 -11.88 5.56
N SER A 6 12.33 -10.93 5.49
CA SER A 6 11.99 -10.12 6.67
C SER A 6 11.16 -10.98 7.60
N SER A 7 11.77 -11.50 8.66
CA SER A 7 11.00 -11.93 9.81
C SER A 7 10.26 -10.70 10.36
N LEU A 8 9.14 -10.88 11.09
CA LEU A 8 8.48 -9.77 11.78
C LEU A 8 9.44 -8.97 12.68
N ASN A 9 10.57 -9.57 13.10
CA ASN A 9 11.61 -8.90 13.89
C ASN A 9 12.42 -7.88 13.08
N ASP A 10 12.49 -8.01 11.76
CA ASP A 10 13.25 -7.12 10.86
C ASP A 10 12.46 -5.86 10.47
N LEU A 11 11.19 -5.75 10.90
CA LEU A 11 10.38 -4.54 10.68
C LEU A 11 10.99 -3.30 11.37
N LYS A 12 11.66 -3.49 12.52
CA LYS A 12 12.25 -2.39 13.31
C LYS A 12 13.49 -1.76 12.67
N SER A 13 14.19 -2.49 11.80
CA SER A 13 15.39 -2.02 11.11
C SER A 13 15.13 -1.65 9.65
N ASN A 14 13.86 -1.65 9.22
CA ASN A 14 13.51 -1.39 7.83
C ASN A 14 13.45 0.11 7.54
N GLU A 15 14.53 0.63 6.95
CA GLU A 15 14.65 2.04 6.54
C GLU A 15 13.53 2.49 5.59
N TYR A 16 13.02 1.58 4.75
CA TYR A 16 11.94 1.91 3.83
C TYR A 16 10.61 2.11 4.56
N LEU A 17 10.35 1.30 5.60
CA LEU A 17 9.17 1.48 6.46
C LEU A 17 9.28 2.80 7.23
N SER A 18 10.44 3.09 7.81
CA SER A 18 10.68 4.36 8.52
C SER A 18 10.47 5.57 7.62
N ARG A 19 10.93 5.51 6.36
CA ARG A 19 10.71 6.59 5.38
C ARG A 19 9.24 6.72 4.99
N PHE A 20 8.54 5.61 4.78
CA PHE A 20 7.11 5.60 4.42
C PHE A 20 6.22 6.25 5.49
N ILE A 21 6.52 6.01 6.76
CA ILE A 21 5.78 6.58 7.91
C ILE A 21 6.32 7.92 8.40
N SER A 22 7.31 8.48 7.72
CA SER A 22 7.93 9.75 8.11
C SER A 22 6.99 10.94 7.84
N GLU A 23 7.46 12.14 8.20
CA GLU A 23 6.77 13.41 7.90
C GLU A 23 7.06 13.91 6.48
N GLU A 24 7.79 13.15 5.65
CA GLU A 24 8.10 13.50 4.27
C GLU A 24 7.10 12.87 3.30
N SER A 25 6.66 13.66 2.32
CA SER A 25 5.89 13.16 1.18
C SER A 25 6.80 12.42 0.20
N ILE A 26 6.34 11.28 -0.29
CA ILE A 26 7.06 10.45 -1.24
C ILE A 26 6.42 10.63 -2.62
N SER A 27 7.17 11.11 -3.60
CA SER A 27 6.66 11.29 -4.96
C SER A 27 6.24 9.96 -5.60
N ILE A 28 5.19 9.96 -6.42
CA ILE A 28 4.76 8.83 -7.25
C ILE A 28 5.87 8.28 -8.18
N ASN A 29 6.84 9.12 -8.54
CA ASN A 29 7.96 8.75 -9.42
C ASN A 29 9.24 8.42 -8.65
N ASP A 30 9.23 8.43 -7.32
CA ASP A 30 10.40 8.11 -6.51
C ASP A 30 10.79 6.62 -6.68
N PRO A 31 12.05 6.29 -6.98
CA PRO A 31 12.54 4.90 -7.02
C PRO A 31 12.34 4.12 -5.72
N PHE A 32 12.09 4.81 -4.61
CA PHE A 32 11.68 4.26 -3.32
C PHE A 32 10.65 3.14 -3.45
N TRP A 33 9.59 3.34 -4.24
CA TRP A 33 8.50 2.36 -4.36
C TRP A 33 8.97 1.01 -4.87
N ASN A 34 9.97 0.98 -5.75
CA ASN A 34 10.51 -0.27 -6.27
C ASN A 34 11.18 -1.11 -5.18
N GLN A 35 11.89 -0.44 -4.27
CA GLN A 35 12.57 -1.10 -3.15
C GLN A 35 11.58 -1.44 -2.03
N PHE A 36 10.74 -0.48 -1.66
CA PHE A 36 9.75 -0.65 -0.60
C PHE A 36 8.79 -1.80 -0.88
N LEU A 37 8.35 -1.97 -2.13
CA LEU A 37 7.43 -3.04 -2.53
C LEU A 37 8.13 -4.36 -2.90
N SER A 38 9.45 -4.48 -2.72
CA SER A 38 10.21 -5.68 -3.11
C SER A 38 10.31 -6.76 -2.03
N PHE A 39 9.64 -6.57 -0.88
CA PHE A 39 9.69 -7.54 0.22
C PHE A 39 9.03 -8.88 -0.15
N ARG A 40 9.36 -9.93 0.62
CA ARG A 40 8.75 -11.25 0.47
C ARG A 40 8.04 -11.63 1.76
N ILE A 41 6.76 -11.98 1.64
CA ILE A 41 5.99 -12.56 2.74
C ILE A 41 5.87 -14.07 2.53
N GLN A 42 5.96 -14.82 3.63
CA GLN A 42 5.73 -16.25 3.60
C GLN A 42 4.25 -16.55 3.31
N SER A 43 4.02 -17.30 2.24
CA SER A 43 2.76 -17.96 1.95
C SER A 43 2.81 -19.39 2.53
N PRO A 44 1.74 -19.94 3.13
CA PRO A 44 0.37 -19.41 3.15
C PRO A 44 0.13 -18.33 4.21
N PHE A 45 -0.61 -17.28 3.84
CA PHE A 45 -1.01 -16.22 4.74
C PHE A 45 -2.26 -16.64 5.54
N THR A 46 -2.04 -17.32 6.66
CA THR A 46 -3.13 -17.79 7.55
C THR A 46 -3.75 -16.64 8.35
N THR A 47 -4.95 -16.87 8.90
CA THR A 47 -5.60 -15.91 9.81
C THR A 47 -4.72 -15.55 11.01
N THR A 48 -3.95 -16.51 11.53
CA THR A 48 -2.98 -16.28 12.62
C THR A 48 -1.87 -15.34 12.19
N HIS A 49 -1.29 -15.54 11.00
CA HIS A 49 -0.28 -14.62 10.44
C HIS A 49 -0.84 -13.21 10.24
N SER A 50 -2.10 -13.08 9.82
CA SER A 50 -2.75 -11.77 9.70
C SER A 50 -2.83 -11.05 11.04
N LYS A 51 -3.23 -11.73 12.13
CA LYS A 51 -3.32 -11.12 13.46
C LYS A 51 -1.96 -10.69 14.00
N LEU A 52 -0.95 -11.56 13.86
CA LEU A 52 0.42 -11.23 14.28
C LEU A 52 0.99 -10.05 13.50
N LEU A 53 0.66 -9.93 12.21
CA LEU A 53 1.06 -8.78 11.40
C LEU A 53 0.35 -7.50 11.85
N ASP A 54 -0.95 -7.56 12.13
CA ASP A 54 -1.71 -6.41 12.64
C ASP A 54 -1.11 -5.91 13.96
N GLU A 55 -0.81 -6.81 14.91
CA GLU A 55 -0.19 -6.48 16.20
C GLU A 55 1.22 -5.90 16.03
N ALA A 56 2.04 -6.49 15.16
CA ALA A 56 3.40 -6.01 14.89
C ALA A 56 3.44 -4.65 14.20
N CYS A 57 2.41 -4.34 13.39
CA CYS A 57 2.31 -3.10 12.63
C CYS A 57 1.65 -1.94 13.39
N LEU A 58 0.99 -2.21 14.53
CA LEU A 58 0.13 -1.24 15.22
C LEU A 58 0.83 0.12 15.48
N THR A 59 2.03 0.11 16.04
CA THR A 59 2.77 1.36 16.34
C THR A 59 3.13 2.14 15.08
N TYR A 60 3.48 1.44 14.00
CA TYR A 60 3.78 2.08 12.72
C TYR A 60 2.54 2.66 12.07
N LEU A 61 1.40 1.97 12.17
CA LEU A 61 0.11 2.43 11.65
C LEU A 61 -0.38 3.66 12.42
N GLN A 62 -0.20 3.69 13.74
CA GLN A 62 -0.49 4.88 14.57
C GLN A 62 0.35 6.08 14.14
N GLN A 63 1.67 5.90 13.97
CA GLN A 63 2.55 6.97 13.51
C GLN A 63 2.19 7.42 12.08
N PHE A 64 1.93 6.48 11.20
CA PHE A 64 1.52 6.75 9.82
C PHE A 64 0.24 7.58 9.78
N ALA A 65 -0.77 7.26 10.60
CA ALA A 65 -2.02 8.01 10.67
C ALA A 65 -1.84 9.47 11.11
N LEU A 66 -0.88 9.75 11.99
CA LEU A 66 -0.57 11.12 12.41
C LEU A 66 0.09 11.94 11.29
N ASN A 67 0.91 11.30 10.47
CA ASN A 67 1.72 11.97 9.45
C ASN A 67 1.01 12.06 8.08
N ASN A 68 0.18 11.06 7.74
CA ASN A 68 -0.48 10.95 6.44
C ASN A 68 -1.32 12.17 6.03
N PRO A 69 -2.05 12.88 6.92
CA PRO A 69 -2.77 14.09 6.54
C PRO A 69 -1.88 15.18 5.93
N LYS A 70 -0.58 15.17 6.21
CA LYS A 70 0.40 16.12 5.65
C LYS A 70 1.16 15.53 4.46
N THR A 71 1.49 14.24 4.50
CA THR A 71 2.37 13.61 3.50
C THR A 71 1.63 13.05 2.30
N ASN A 72 0.36 12.68 2.47
CA ASN A 72 -0.47 12.01 1.47
C ASN A 72 0.14 10.70 0.91
N ASN A 73 1.02 10.05 1.68
CA ASN A 73 1.71 8.83 1.25
C ASN A 73 0.73 7.66 1.01
N TYR A 74 -0.43 7.65 1.67
CA TYR A 74 -1.50 6.67 1.41
C TYR A 74 -2.14 6.87 0.04
N GLY A 75 -2.49 8.12 -0.31
CA GLY A 75 -3.04 8.46 -1.62
C GLY A 75 -2.05 8.11 -2.73
N THR A 76 -0.78 8.46 -2.55
CA THR A 76 0.28 8.06 -3.50
C THR A 76 0.40 6.54 -3.63
N LEU A 77 0.32 5.77 -2.54
CA LEU A 77 0.35 4.31 -2.60
C LEU A 77 -0.85 3.73 -3.39
N ILE A 78 -2.04 4.32 -3.30
CA ILE A 78 -3.19 3.93 -4.12
C ILE A 78 -2.89 4.14 -5.61
N GLU A 79 -2.30 5.29 -5.96
CA GLU A 79 -1.92 5.59 -7.35
C GLU A 79 -0.83 4.63 -7.86
N ILE A 80 0.16 4.29 -7.03
CA ILE A 80 1.18 3.29 -7.33
C ILE A 80 0.54 1.92 -7.59
N PHE A 81 -0.38 1.48 -6.73
CA PHE A 81 -1.11 0.23 -6.93
C PHE A 81 -1.87 0.25 -8.26
N ASN A 82 -2.60 1.32 -8.56
CA ASN A 82 -3.34 1.45 -9.82
C ASN A 82 -2.43 1.39 -11.04
N ARG A 83 -1.26 2.05 -10.97
CA ARG A 83 -0.24 1.99 -12.03
C ARG A 83 0.26 0.57 -12.24
N LEU A 84 0.66 -0.12 -11.17
CA LEU A 84 1.20 -1.48 -11.26
C LEU A 84 0.14 -2.49 -11.74
N ALA A 85 -1.08 -2.39 -11.22
CA ALA A 85 -2.20 -3.25 -11.63
C ALA A 85 -2.56 -3.06 -13.11
N ASN A 86 -2.49 -1.83 -13.63
CA ASN A 86 -2.67 -1.59 -15.06
C ASN A 86 -1.56 -2.22 -15.90
N VAL A 87 -0.30 -2.18 -15.46
CA VAL A 87 0.82 -2.81 -16.20
C VAL A 87 0.68 -4.34 -16.25
N ILE A 88 0.15 -4.98 -15.20
CA ILE A 88 -0.11 -6.45 -15.23
C ILE A 88 -1.02 -6.84 -16.40
N ARG A 89 -1.92 -5.96 -16.83
CA ARG A 89 -2.85 -6.23 -17.94
C ARG A 89 -2.10 -6.41 -19.27
N ASP A 90 -1.01 -5.68 -19.45
CA ASP A 90 -0.20 -5.70 -20.66
C ASP A 90 0.98 -6.69 -20.53
N GLU A 91 1.49 -6.90 -19.30
CA GLU A 91 2.68 -7.69 -19.00
C GLU A 91 2.48 -8.74 -17.89
N TYR A 92 1.46 -9.61 -18.02
CA TYR A 92 1.10 -10.60 -17.00
C TYR A 92 2.20 -11.61 -16.63
N ASN A 93 3.27 -11.73 -17.43
CA ASN A 93 4.41 -12.61 -17.16
C ASN A 93 5.50 -11.94 -16.29
N ASN A 94 5.37 -10.65 -15.98
CA ASN A 94 6.36 -9.93 -15.18
C ASN A 94 6.13 -10.21 -13.69
N HIS A 95 6.73 -11.29 -13.19
CA HIS A 95 6.60 -11.71 -11.80
C HIS A 95 6.98 -10.61 -10.80
N ILE A 96 7.94 -9.73 -11.13
CA ILE A 96 8.34 -8.63 -10.25
C ILE A 96 7.16 -7.66 -10.04
N ILE A 97 6.50 -7.27 -11.13
CA ILE A 97 5.33 -6.37 -11.08
C ILE A 97 4.18 -7.05 -10.34
N ILE A 98 3.93 -8.34 -10.59
CA ILE A 98 2.91 -9.10 -9.87
C ILE A 98 3.16 -9.06 -8.36
N TYR A 99 4.39 -9.34 -7.93
CA TYR A 99 4.75 -9.29 -6.51
C TYR A 99 4.63 -7.89 -5.92
N GLN A 100 5.07 -6.85 -6.63
CA GLN A 100 4.94 -5.47 -6.16
C GLN A 100 3.48 -5.04 -6.06
N THR A 101 2.61 -5.43 -7.00
CA THR A 101 1.17 -5.17 -6.93
C THR A 101 0.53 -5.88 -5.73
N TYR A 102 0.88 -7.14 -5.50
CA TYR A 102 0.42 -7.90 -4.34
C TYR A 102 0.85 -7.22 -3.02
N ASN A 103 2.11 -6.81 -2.93
CA ASN A 103 2.67 -6.15 -1.75
C ASN A 103 2.02 -4.79 -1.50
N ALA A 104 1.79 -3.99 -2.55
CA ALA A 104 1.07 -2.73 -2.45
C ALA A 104 -0.36 -2.95 -1.92
N LEU A 105 -1.05 -3.96 -2.45
CA LEU A 105 -2.40 -4.30 -2.00
C LEU A 105 -2.43 -4.74 -0.53
N LEU A 106 -1.43 -5.49 -0.07
CA LEU A 106 -1.35 -5.89 1.33
C LEU A 106 -1.13 -4.68 2.25
N ILE A 107 -0.23 -3.78 1.90
CA ILE A 107 0.01 -2.56 2.69
C ILE A 107 -1.27 -1.71 2.73
N LEU A 108 -1.92 -1.51 1.57
CA LEU A 108 -3.21 -0.81 1.50
C LEU A 108 -4.23 -1.47 2.43
N ARG A 109 -4.40 -2.79 2.37
CA ARG A 109 -5.30 -3.53 3.27
C ARG A 109 -5.02 -3.24 4.75
N LEU A 110 -3.77 -3.25 5.19
CA LEU A 110 -3.40 -3.01 6.58
C LEU A 110 -3.76 -1.58 7.01
N ILE A 111 -3.43 -0.59 6.18
CA ILE A 111 -3.69 0.82 6.46
C ILE A 111 -5.19 1.12 6.42
N THR A 112 -5.90 0.67 5.37
CA THR A 112 -7.35 0.87 5.25
C THR A 112 -8.09 0.26 6.42
N LYS A 113 -7.72 -0.96 6.84
CA LYS A 113 -8.32 -1.62 8.01
C LYS A 113 -8.14 -0.74 9.25
N PHE A 114 -6.92 -0.26 9.50
CA PHE A 114 -6.64 0.59 10.66
C PHE A 114 -7.43 1.90 10.62
N PHE A 115 -7.46 2.61 9.49
CA PHE A 115 -8.22 3.86 9.34
C PHE A 115 -9.72 3.67 9.60
N ILE A 116 -10.33 2.56 9.15
CA ILE A 116 -11.73 2.24 9.43
C ILE A 116 -11.97 2.05 10.94
N GLU A 117 -11.00 1.53 11.68
CA GLU A 117 -11.12 1.27 13.13
C GLU A 117 -10.96 2.54 13.97
N ILE A 118 -10.19 3.54 13.50
CA ILE A 118 -9.82 4.71 14.31
C ILE A 118 -10.49 6.02 13.90
N ASP A 119 -11.07 6.11 12.69
CA ASP A 119 -11.52 7.38 12.12
C ASP A 119 -13.00 7.36 11.71
N SER A 120 -13.57 8.56 11.54
CA SER A 120 -14.91 8.73 11.00
C SER A 120 -14.94 8.52 9.48
N GLU A 121 -16.09 8.15 8.93
CA GLU A 121 -16.28 7.96 7.48
C GLU A 121 -15.88 9.21 6.67
N GLN A 122 -16.16 10.40 7.18
CA GLN A 122 -15.84 11.67 6.50
C GLN A 122 -14.32 11.89 6.38
N ASN A 123 -13.58 11.62 7.45
CA ASN A 123 -12.12 11.71 7.45
C ASN A 123 -11.51 10.60 6.61
N LEU A 124 -12.09 9.40 6.66
CA LEU A 124 -11.66 8.30 5.80
C LEU A 124 -11.74 8.68 4.33
N TYR A 125 -12.85 9.29 3.89
CA TYR A 125 -13.01 9.76 2.52
C TYR A 125 -11.91 10.74 2.09
N SER A 126 -11.44 11.59 3.02
CA SER A 126 -10.37 12.55 2.74
C SER A 126 -9.04 11.89 2.37
N TYR A 127 -8.75 10.68 2.88
CA TYR A 127 -7.55 9.92 2.53
C TYR A 127 -7.61 9.31 1.11
N PHE A 128 -8.78 9.29 0.48
CA PHE A 128 -8.98 8.78 -0.89
C PHE A 128 -9.23 9.90 -1.91
N LEU A 129 -8.86 11.14 -1.58
CA LEU A 129 -8.93 12.26 -2.50
C LEU A 129 -7.60 12.44 -3.23
N SER A 130 -7.64 12.59 -4.55
CA SER A 130 -6.50 13.04 -5.34
C SER A 130 -6.35 14.56 -5.26
N GLU A 131 -5.11 15.05 -5.31
CA GLU A 131 -4.80 16.49 -5.31
C GLU A 131 -5.09 17.16 -6.67
N ASP A 132 -5.33 16.40 -7.73
CA ASP A 132 -5.58 16.93 -9.07
C ASP A 132 -6.98 17.56 -9.19
N ILE A 133 -7.00 18.90 -9.23
CA ILE A 133 -8.18 19.76 -9.30
C ILE A 133 -8.79 19.83 -10.73
N SER A 134 -8.24 19.15 -11.73
CA SER A 134 -8.69 19.28 -13.12
C SER A 134 -9.53 18.10 -13.61
N SER A 135 -10.84 18.35 -13.68
CA SER A 135 -11.86 17.69 -14.52
C SER A 135 -12.23 16.24 -14.16
N GLU A 136 -13.49 16.08 -13.72
CA GLU A 136 -14.12 14.86 -13.19
C GLU A 136 -13.38 14.27 -11.99
N ARG A 137 -13.79 14.69 -10.78
CA ARG A 137 -13.34 14.09 -9.50
C ARG A 137 -13.80 12.64 -9.40
N ILE A 138 -13.15 11.75 -10.12
CA ILE A 138 -13.23 10.32 -9.84
C ILE A 138 -12.39 10.13 -8.58
N SER A 139 -13.06 9.84 -7.46
CA SER A 139 -12.37 9.53 -6.20
C SER A 139 -11.35 8.41 -6.42
N LEU A 140 -10.17 8.50 -5.78
CA LEU A 140 -9.19 7.40 -5.79
C LEU A 140 -9.83 6.10 -5.30
N MET A 141 -10.85 6.18 -4.43
CA MET A 141 -11.65 5.05 -4.00
C MET A 141 -12.34 4.34 -5.18
N THR A 142 -12.96 5.09 -6.09
CA THR A 142 -13.64 4.52 -7.26
C THR A 142 -12.65 3.83 -8.19
N ILE A 143 -11.52 4.49 -8.46
CA ILE A 143 -10.45 3.92 -9.30
C ILE A 143 -9.86 2.67 -8.64
N PHE A 144 -9.63 2.71 -7.33
CA PHE A 144 -9.10 1.60 -6.55
C PHE A 144 -10.04 0.39 -6.58
N VAL A 145 -11.34 0.59 -6.35
CA VAL A 145 -12.34 -0.50 -6.36
C VAL A 145 -12.48 -1.11 -7.77
N ASP A 146 -12.54 -0.29 -8.82
CA ASP A 146 -12.59 -0.77 -10.20
C ASP A 146 -11.31 -1.56 -10.56
N THR A 147 -10.14 -1.02 -10.19
CA THR A 147 -8.85 -1.68 -10.44
C THR A 147 -8.76 -3.00 -9.69
N LEU A 148 -9.21 -3.05 -8.43
CA LEU A 148 -9.27 -4.28 -7.64
C LEU A 148 -10.11 -5.35 -8.32
N PHE A 149 -11.34 -4.99 -8.70
CA PHE A 149 -12.26 -5.90 -9.37
C PHE A 149 -11.69 -6.44 -10.69
N ARG A 150 -11.05 -5.59 -11.48
CA ARG A 150 -10.41 -6.01 -12.73
C ARG A 150 -9.23 -6.94 -12.49
N THR A 151 -8.40 -6.63 -11.49
CA THR A 151 -7.19 -7.41 -11.17
C THR A 151 -7.55 -8.80 -10.68
N THR A 152 -8.61 -8.95 -9.86
CA THR A 152 -9.06 -10.25 -9.36
C THR A 152 -9.71 -11.14 -10.41
N ILE A 153 -10.29 -10.55 -11.47
CA ILE A 153 -10.86 -11.31 -12.59
C ILE A 153 -9.78 -11.73 -13.60
N MET A 154 -8.74 -10.92 -13.78
CA MET A 154 -7.66 -11.16 -14.76
C MET A 154 -6.61 -12.17 -14.28
N LEU A 155 -6.42 -12.33 -12.97
CA LEU A 155 -5.50 -13.30 -12.40
C LEU A 155 -6.21 -14.65 -12.21
N PRO A 156 -5.71 -15.76 -12.82
CA PRO A 156 -6.33 -17.08 -12.77
C PRO A 156 -6.28 -17.73 -11.38
#